data_AF-A0A7S2IUU6-F1
#
_entry.id   AF-A0A7S2IUU6-F1
#
_cell.length_a   1.000
_cell.length_b   1.000
_cell.length_c   1.000
_cell.angle_alpha   90.00
_cell.angle_beta   90.00
_cell.angle_gamma   90.00
#
_symmetry.space_group_name_H-M   'P 1'
#
loop_
_entity.id
_entity.type
_entity.pdbx_description
1 polymer ?
#
loop_
_entity_poly.entity_id
_entity_poly.type
_entity_poly.pdbx_seq_one_letter_code
_entity_poly.pdbx_strand_id
1 'polypeptide(L)'
;EWVQKKMDFEDQRLKRQLSSDIERMAEREMLENLRQAEQSKLQEERNARAKEKEMKVQASKLKAEQAEIDREAADAKRRKEKEELRANVAANKADELARHSEQVMIQANNALAIAESELEDMAKRSNILQTDPSRGMYERLQKKVERAQIRAKSAKDLFERNAAHAKTATAGRKLWLSGDY
;
A
#
# COMPACT_ATOMS: atom_id res chain seq x y z
N GLU A 1 76.81 72.99 -41.04
CA GLU A 1 75.34 73.10 -41.16
C GLU A 1 74.65 71.90 -41.81
N TRP A 2 75.15 71.34 -42.93
CA TRP A 2 74.51 70.21 -43.61
C TRP A 2 74.49 68.90 -42.81
N VAL A 3 75.60 68.56 -42.13
CA VAL A 3 75.69 67.35 -41.29
C VAL A 3 74.70 67.38 -40.13
N GLN A 4 74.54 68.53 -39.46
CA GLN A 4 73.57 68.71 -38.37
C GLN A 4 72.13 68.49 -38.87
N LYS A 5 71.76 69.08 -40.02
CA LYS A 5 70.44 68.88 -40.62
C LYS A 5 70.17 67.42 -41.01
N LYS A 6 71.20 66.67 -41.40
CA LYS A 6 71.07 65.23 -41.70
C LYS A 6 70.85 64.40 -40.44
N MET A 7 71.60 64.67 -39.37
CA MET A 7 71.39 64.01 -38.08
C MET A 7 70.00 64.32 -37.50
N ASP A 8 69.54 65.57 -37.57
CA ASP A 8 68.21 65.96 -37.08
C ASP A 8 67.08 65.29 -37.87
N PHE A 9 67.27 65.11 -39.19
CA PHE A 9 66.32 64.38 -40.04
C PHE A 9 66.28 62.89 -39.71
N GLU A 10 67.45 62.27 -39.47
CA GLU A 10 67.54 60.86 -39.09
C GLU A 10 66.97 60.60 -37.69
N ASP A 11 67.20 61.50 -36.73
CA ASP A 11 66.62 61.43 -35.38
C ASP A 11 65.09 61.59 -35.42
N GLN A 12 64.56 62.52 -36.22
CA GLN A 12 63.11 62.63 -36.45
C GLN A 12 62.53 61.39 -37.14
N ARG A 13 63.26 60.78 -38.09
CA ARG A 13 62.83 59.54 -38.74
C ARG A 13 62.79 58.37 -37.76
N LEU A 14 63.82 58.22 -36.92
CA LEU A 14 63.91 57.18 -35.89
C LEU A 14 62.81 57.36 -34.84
N LYS A 15 62.54 58.59 -34.39
CA LYS A 15 61.44 58.89 -33.47
C LYS A 15 60.08 58.52 -34.06
N ARG A 16 59.84 58.79 -35.34
CA ARG A 16 58.61 58.36 -36.04
C ARG A 16 58.51 56.84 -36.18
N GLN A 17 59.63 56.17 -36.46
CA GLN A 17 59.68 54.70 -36.53
C GLN A 17 59.39 54.07 -35.17
N LEU A 18 60.03 54.54 -34.09
CA LEU A 18 59.79 54.08 -32.72
C LEU A 18 58.35 54.34 -32.27
N SER A 19 57.78 55.51 -32.56
CA SER A 19 56.35 55.80 -32.28
C SER A 19 55.43 54.82 -32.99
N SER A 20 55.70 54.54 -34.27
CA SER A 20 54.91 53.60 -35.07
C SER A 20 55.04 52.15 -34.58
N ASP A 21 56.21 51.75 -34.08
CA ASP A 21 56.43 50.41 -33.53
C ASP A 21 55.76 50.25 -32.15
N ILE A 22 55.76 51.30 -31.32
CA ILE A 22 55.03 51.33 -30.04
C ILE A 22 53.51 51.22 -30.27
N GLU A 23 52.97 51.98 -31.22
CA GLU A 23 51.55 51.92 -31.59
C GLU A 23 51.17 50.52 -32.10
N ARG A 24 52.01 49.90 -32.94
CA ARG A 24 51.80 48.53 -33.43
C ARG A 24 51.90 47.47 -32.33
N MET A 25 52.74 47.66 -31.32
CA MET A 25 52.80 46.75 -30.16
C MET A 25 51.57 46.90 -29.27
N ALA A 26 51.14 48.13 -28.98
CA ALA A 26 49.94 48.41 -28.19
C ALA A 26 48.68 47.85 -28.88
N GLU A 27 48.59 47.96 -30.20
CA GLU A 27 47.48 47.37 -30.98
C GLU A 27 47.48 45.83 -30.88
N ARG A 28 48.65 45.19 -30.97
CA ARG A 28 48.77 43.73 -30.81
C ARG A 28 48.37 43.27 -29.41
N GLU A 29 48.82 43.98 -28.38
CA GLU A 29 48.47 43.68 -26.99
C GLU A 29 46.96 43.86 -26.74
N MET A 30 46.36 44.92 -27.30
CA MET A 30 44.92 45.14 -27.22
C MET A 30 44.13 44.01 -27.91
N LEU A 31 44.55 43.61 -29.11
CA LEU A 31 43.92 42.51 -29.85
C LEU A 31 44.09 41.16 -29.12
N GLU A 32 45.24 40.92 -28.49
CA GLU A 32 45.47 39.74 -27.68
C GLU A 32 44.58 39.72 -26.42
N ASN A 33 44.47 40.85 -25.72
CA ASN A 33 43.59 41.00 -24.56
C ASN A 33 42.10 40.80 -24.93
N LEU A 34 41.66 41.35 -26.07
CA LEU A 34 40.31 41.13 -26.59
C LEU A 34 40.07 39.65 -26.91
N ARG A 35 41.04 38.99 -27.56
CA ARG A 35 40.95 37.56 -27.87
C ARG A 35 40.88 36.71 -26.60
N GLN A 36 41.70 37.02 -25.58
CA GLN A 36 41.66 36.32 -24.30
C GLN A 36 40.33 36.54 -23.56
N ALA A 37 39.79 37.76 -23.59
CA ALA A 37 38.48 38.06 -23.00
C ALA A 37 37.33 37.31 -23.70
N GLU A 38 37.36 37.22 -25.04
CA GLU A 38 36.39 36.43 -25.81
C GLU A 38 36.50 34.93 -25.50
N GLN A 39 37.71 34.40 -25.40
CA GLN A 39 37.93 33.00 -25.03
C GLN A 39 37.42 32.69 -23.62
N SER A 40 37.67 33.57 -22.65
CA SER A 40 37.16 33.45 -21.29
C SER A 40 35.62 33.46 -21.26
N LYS A 41 34.97 34.39 -21.98
CA LYS A 41 33.50 34.43 -22.08
C LYS A 41 32.93 33.15 -22.68
N LEU A 42 33.52 32.65 -23.78
CA LEU A 42 33.08 31.39 -24.39
C LEU A 42 33.26 30.20 -23.45
N GLN A 43 34.32 30.18 -22.63
CA GLN A 43 34.54 29.13 -21.66
C GLN A 43 33.54 29.20 -20.51
N GLU A 44 33.22 30.40 -20.02
CA GLU A 44 32.17 30.61 -19.01
C GLU A 44 30.80 30.17 -19.52
N GLU A 45 30.45 30.51 -20.76
CA GLU A 45 29.20 30.07 -21.39
C GLU A 45 29.14 28.54 -21.53
N ARG A 46 30.25 27.90 -21.91
CA ARG A 46 30.35 26.43 -21.98
C ARG A 46 30.14 25.81 -20.61
N ASN A 47 30.80 26.35 -19.57
CA ASN A 47 30.67 25.87 -18.20
C ASN A 47 29.25 26.08 -17.66
N ALA A 48 28.61 27.21 -17.95
CA ALA A 48 27.24 27.50 -17.56
C ALA A 48 26.25 26.51 -18.21
N ARG A 49 26.39 26.26 -19.51
CA ARG A 49 25.58 25.26 -20.22
C ARG A 49 25.79 23.85 -19.70
N ALA A 50 27.03 23.49 -19.32
CA ALA A 50 27.32 22.19 -18.72
C ALA A 50 26.61 22.03 -17.36
N LYS A 51 26.70 23.04 -16.49
CA LYS A 51 25.98 23.07 -15.19
C LYS A 51 24.47 23.02 -15.36
N GLU A 52 23.92 23.75 -16.33
CA GLU A 52 22.48 23.72 -16.62
C GLU A 52 22.02 22.32 -17.04
N LYS A 53 22.79 21.63 -17.90
CA LYS A 53 22.51 20.24 -18.30
C LYS A 53 22.57 19.30 -17.09
N GLU A 54 23.57 19.44 -16.24
CA GLU A 54 23.71 18.62 -15.04
C GLU A 54 22.52 18.81 -14.08
N MET A 55 22.14 20.06 -13.82
CA MET A 55 20.98 20.40 -12.99
C MET A 55 19.68 19.83 -13.56
N LYS A 56 19.50 19.88 -14.89
CA LYS A 56 18.34 19.27 -15.57
C LYS A 56 18.31 17.75 -15.37
N VAL A 57 19.46 17.08 -15.49
CA VAL A 57 19.56 15.63 -15.27
C VAL A 57 19.27 15.29 -13.81
N GLN A 58 19.83 16.03 -12.85
CA GLN A 58 19.55 15.83 -11.43
C GLN A 58 18.07 16.04 -11.10
N ALA A 59 17.45 17.11 -11.64
CA ALA A 59 16.02 17.36 -11.48
C ALA A 59 15.16 16.22 -12.06
N SER A 60 15.54 15.67 -13.21
CA SER A 60 14.86 14.50 -13.78
C SER A 60 15.03 13.25 -12.93
N LYS A 61 16.21 13.01 -12.35
CA LYS A 61 16.45 11.89 -11.43
C LYS A 61 15.60 12.00 -10.18
N LEU A 62 15.58 13.16 -9.53
CA LEU A 62 14.77 13.40 -8.33
C LEU A 62 13.27 13.24 -8.62
N LYS A 63 12.79 13.67 -9.79
CA LYS A 63 11.40 13.43 -10.21
C LYS A 63 11.10 11.95 -10.40
N ALA A 64 12.02 11.19 -10.99
CA ALA A 64 11.86 9.75 -11.16
C ALA A 64 11.85 9.03 -9.81
N GLU A 65 12.76 9.39 -8.91
CA GLU A 65 12.83 8.85 -7.55
C GLU A 65 11.55 9.16 -6.76
N GLN A 66 11.06 10.40 -6.81
CA GLN A 66 9.80 10.77 -6.17
C GLN A 66 8.62 9.97 -6.74
N ALA A 67 8.56 9.79 -8.07
CA ALA A 67 7.49 9.01 -8.69
C ALA A 67 7.53 7.53 -8.29
N GLU A 68 8.72 6.97 -8.03
CA GLU A 68 8.87 5.61 -7.55
C GLU A 68 8.43 5.47 -6.09
N ILE A 69 8.80 6.42 -5.22
CA ILE A 69 8.32 6.51 -3.83
C ILE A 69 6.79 6.62 -3.79
N ASP A 70 6.20 7.50 -4.61
CA ASP A 70 4.74 7.68 -4.66
C ASP A 70 4.04 6.41 -5.13
N ARG A 71 4.63 5.70 -6.09
CA ARG A 71 4.11 4.42 -6.59
C ARG A 71 4.18 3.33 -5.52
N GLU A 72 5.31 3.22 -4.82
CA GLU A 72 5.47 2.24 -3.76
C GLU A 72 4.51 2.52 -2.59
N ALA A 73 4.34 3.79 -2.21
CA ALA A 73 3.37 4.19 -1.19
C ALA A 73 1.93 3.83 -1.60
N ALA A 74 1.56 4.08 -2.87
CA ALA A 74 0.26 3.70 -3.40
C ALA A 74 0.08 2.17 -3.43
N ASP A 75 1.10 1.41 -3.79
CA ASP A 75 1.07 -0.06 -3.80
C ASP A 75 0.96 -0.63 -2.38
N ALA A 76 1.70 -0.09 -1.42
CA ALA A 76 1.60 -0.46 -0.01
C ALA A 76 0.19 -0.21 0.53
N LYS A 77 -0.40 0.97 0.22
CA LYS A 77 -1.78 1.29 0.59
C LYS A 77 -2.77 0.30 -0.02
N ARG A 78 -2.66 0.01 -1.32
CA ARG A 78 -3.54 -0.97 -2.00
C ARG A 78 -3.41 -2.38 -1.44
N ARG A 79 -2.19 -2.81 -1.06
CA ARG A 79 -1.97 -4.11 -0.40
C ARG A 79 -2.67 -4.15 0.96
N LYS A 80 -2.51 -3.11 1.77
CA LYS A 80 -3.18 -2.98 3.08
C LYS A 80 -4.71 -3.01 2.92
N GLU A 81 -5.28 -2.22 2.03
CA GLU A 81 -6.73 -2.22 1.78
C GLU A 81 -7.24 -3.59 1.33
N LYS A 82 -6.49 -4.29 0.48
CA LYS A 82 -6.86 -5.64 0.02
C LYS A 82 -6.82 -6.67 1.15
N GLU A 83 -5.84 -6.58 2.04
CA GLU A 83 -5.73 -7.44 3.21
C GLU A 83 -6.84 -7.16 4.23
N GLU A 84 -7.16 -5.88 4.45
CA GLU A 84 -8.29 -5.45 5.28
C GLU A 84 -9.61 -6.04 4.77
N LEU A 85 -9.87 -5.92 3.46
CA LEU A 85 -11.06 -6.48 2.82
C LEU A 85 -11.12 -8.01 2.99
N ARG A 86 -9.99 -8.71 2.86
CA ARG A 86 -9.93 -10.17 3.08
C ARG A 86 -10.28 -10.54 4.52
N ALA A 87 -9.74 -9.82 5.50
CA ALA A 87 -10.04 -10.04 6.91
C ALA A 87 -11.52 -9.77 7.22
N ASN A 88 -12.08 -8.70 6.65
CA ASN A 88 -13.49 -8.35 6.78
C ASN A 88 -14.41 -9.45 6.18
N VAL A 89 -14.10 -9.92 4.96
CA VAL A 89 -14.87 -10.98 4.31
C VAL A 89 -14.82 -12.29 5.10
N ALA A 90 -13.65 -12.67 5.61
CA ALA A 90 -13.50 -13.88 6.41
C ALA A 90 -14.28 -13.82 7.73
N ALA A 91 -14.22 -12.69 8.44
CA ALA A 91 -14.97 -12.47 9.67
C ALA A 91 -16.48 -12.50 9.43
N ASN A 92 -16.98 -11.77 8.43
CA ASN A 92 -18.40 -11.76 8.09
C ASN A 92 -18.92 -13.15 7.72
N LYS A 93 -18.17 -13.91 6.91
CA LYS A 93 -18.54 -15.28 6.55
C LYS A 93 -18.59 -16.20 7.76
N ALA A 94 -17.68 -16.04 8.71
CA ALA A 94 -17.67 -16.81 9.95
C ALA A 94 -18.87 -16.46 10.84
N ASP A 95 -19.23 -15.17 10.94
CA ASP A 95 -20.42 -14.72 11.67
C ASP A 95 -21.72 -15.24 11.04
N GLU A 96 -21.83 -15.23 9.71
CA GLU A 96 -22.95 -15.79 8.97
C GLU A 96 -23.12 -17.29 9.26
N LEU A 97 -22.02 -18.06 9.23
CA LEU A 97 -22.04 -19.48 9.58
C LEU A 97 -22.45 -19.73 11.02
N ALA A 98 -21.98 -18.90 11.96
CA ALA A 98 -22.38 -18.99 13.37
C ALA A 98 -23.89 -18.76 13.53
N ARG A 99 -24.44 -17.68 12.93
CA ARG A 99 -25.88 -17.38 12.96
C ARG A 99 -26.73 -18.49 12.33
N HIS A 100 -26.29 -19.04 11.20
CA HIS A 100 -27.00 -20.14 10.57
C HIS A 100 -26.97 -21.39 11.46
N SER A 101 -25.82 -21.73 12.06
CA SER A 101 -25.75 -22.86 12.99
C SER A 101 -26.56 -22.64 14.27
N GLU A 102 -26.70 -21.40 14.75
CA GLU A 102 -27.57 -21.05 15.86
C GLU A 102 -29.04 -21.33 15.52
N GLN A 103 -29.49 -20.93 14.33
CA GLN A 103 -30.85 -21.23 13.87
C GLN A 103 -31.10 -22.74 13.80
N VAL A 104 -30.14 -23.51 13.27
CA VAL A 104 -30.24 -24.98 13.22
C VAL A 104 -30.31 -25.58 14.63
N MET A 105 -29.52 -25.07 15.59
CA MET A 105 -29.57 -25.50 16.99
C MET A 105 -30.93 -25.19 17.62
N ILE A 106 -31.46 -23.98 17.44
CA ILE A 106 -32.78 -23.59 17.95
C ILE A 106 -33.88 -24.49 17.37
N GLN A 107 -33.86 -24.75 16.05
CA GLN A 107 -34.81 -25.64 15.40
C GLN A 107 -34.73 -27.08 15.94
N ALA A 108 -33.51 -27.59 16.16
CA ALA A 108 -33.31 -28.92 16.72
C ALA A 108 -33.81 -29.03 18.17
N ASN A 109 -33.58 -27.99 18.99
CA ASN A 109 -34.09 -27.92 20.36
C ASN A 109 -35.62 -27.83 20.39
N ASN A 110 -36.23 -27.04 19.49
CA ASN A 110 -37.69 -26.97 19.38
C ASN A 110 -38.29 -28.32 18.98
N ALA A 111 -37.67 -29.02 18.02
CA ALA A 111 -38.12 -30.36 17.63
C ALA A 111 -37.99 -31.38 18.77
N LEU A 112 -36.95 -31.27 19.59
CA LEU A 112 -36.80 -32.08 20.80
C LEU A 112 -37.90 -31.80 21.81
N ALA A 113 -38.15 -30.53 22.14
CA ALA A 113 -39.20 -30.13 23.08
C ALA A 113 -40.60 -30.61 22.64
N ILE A 114 -40.89 -30.55 21.33
CA ILE A 114 -42.14 -31.09 20.77
C ILE A 114 -42.21 -32.61 20.98
N ALA A 115 -41.14 -33.35 20.68
CA ALA A 115 -41.11 -34.80 20.84
C ALA A 115 -41.23 -35.23 22.32
N GLU A 116 -40.60 -34.49 23.24
CA GLU A 116 -40.70 -34.71 24.69
C GLU A 116 -42.12 -34.45 25.19
N SER A 117 -42.76 -33.37 24.73
CA SER A 117 -44.16 -33.04 25.03
C SER A 117 -45.12 -34.13 24.54
N GLU A 118 -44.97 -34.61 23.30
CA GLU A 118 -45.78 -35.71 22.77
C GLU A 118 -45.63 -37.01 23.58
N LEU A 119 -44.40 -37.32 24.03
CA LEU A 119 -44.13 -38.49 24.86
C LEU A 119 -44.77 -38.35 26.25
N GLU A 120 -44.68 -37.16 26.86
CA GLU A 120 -45.28 -36.86 28.16
C GLU A 120 -46.81 -36.92 28.11
N ASP A 121 -47.42 -36.34 27.09
CA ASP A 121 -48.87 -36.41 26.86
C ASP A 121 -49.34 -37.85 26.67
N MET A 122 -48.56 -38.67 25.95
CA MET A 122 -48.86 -40.09 25.80
C MET A 122 -48.74 -40.84 27.14
N ALA A 123 -47.71 -40.54 27.94
CA ALA A 123 -47.54 -41.12 29.27
C ALA A 123 -48.73 -40.79 30.18
N LYS A 124 -49.17 -39.53 30.20
CA LYS A 124 -50.34 -39.07 30.96
C LYS A 124 -51.62 -39.79 30.53
N ARG A 125 -51.86 -39.93 29.21
CA ARG A 125 -53.04 -40.62 28.66
C ARG A 125 -53.03 -42.12 28.96
N SER A 126 -51.88 -42.78 28.87
CA SER A 126 -51.73 -44.20 29.20
C SER A 126 -52.00 -44.48 30.68
N ASN A 127 -51.55 -43.59 31.57
CA ASN A 127 -51.77 -43.69 33.02
C ASN A 127 -53.25 -43.56 33.43
N ILE A 128 -54.05 -42.83 32.63
CA ILE A 128 -55.50 -42.65 32.85
C ILE A 128 -56.31 -43.87 32.35
N LEU A 129 -55.80 -44.64 31.38
CA LEU A 129 -56.60 -45.64 30.65
C LEU A 129 -56.39 -47.11 31.05
N GLN A 130 -55.47 -47.44 31.98
CA GLN A 130 -55.24 -48.79 32.57
C GLN A 130 -55.25 -50.00 31.60
N THR A 131 -55.14 -49.79 30.30
CA THR A 131 -55.20 -50.84 29.28
C THR A 131 -54.06 -50.67 28.29
N ASP A 132 -53.45 -51.80 27.93
CA ASP A 132 -52.18 -51.94 27.19
C ASP A 132 -52.36 -52.20 25.67
N PRO A 133 -52.85 -51.23 24.85
CA PRO A 133 -52.60 -51.22 23.41
C PRO A 133 -51.57 -50.15 23.00
N SER A 134 -50.97 -49.44 23.96
CA SER A 134 -50.20 -48.21 23.73
C SER A 134 -48.68 -48.36 23.74
N ARG A 135 -48.15 -49.52 24.17
CA ARG A 135 -46.70 -49.77 24.35
C ARG A 135 -45.87 -49.56 23.08
N GLY A 136 -46.37 -50.01 21.93
CA GLY A 136 -45.68 -49.82 20.64
C GLY A 136 -45.63 -48.37 20.14
N MET A 137 -46.61 -47.54 20.52
CA MET A 137 -46.59 -46.09 20.20
C MET A 137 -45.67 -45.33 21.16
N TYR A 138 -45.65 -45.71 22.43
CA TYR A 138 -44.73 -45.17 23.43
C TYR A 138 -43.25 -45.41 23.03
N GLU A 139 -42.89 -46.64 22.64
CA GLU A 139 -41.53 -46.95 22.17
C GLU A 139 -41.14 -46.17 20.91
N ARG A 140 -42.08 -45.93 19.99
CA ARG A 140 -41.85 -45.09 18.80
C ARG A 140 -41.59 -43.63 19.17
N LEU A 141 -42.35 -43.08 20.12
CA LEU A 141 -42.15 -41.73 20.63
C LEU A 141 -40.83 -41.60 21.40
N GLN A 142 -40.46 -42.60 22.19
CA GLN A 142 -39.17 -42.64 22.87
C GLN A 142 -38.00 -42.64 21.88
N LYS A 143 -38.08 -43.44 20.81
CA LYS A 143 -37.12 -43.39 19.69
C LYS A 143 -37.12 -42.05 18.95
N LYS A 144 -38.27 -41.38 18.84
CA LYS A 144 -38.37 -40.04 18.25
C LYS A 144 -37.64 -39.00 19.11
N VAL A 145 -37.83 -39.05 20.43
CA VAL A 145 -37.11 -38.20 21.40
C VAL A 145 -35.60 -38.48 21.32
N GLU A 146 -35.17 -39.73 21.36
CA GLU A 146 -33.75 -40.09 21.28
C GLU A 146 -33.09 -39.56 20.00
N ARG A 147 -33.74 -39.70 18.84
CA ARG A 147 -33.27 -39.12 17.58
C ARG A 147 -33.21 -37.60 17.61
N ALA A 148 -34.21 -36.96 18.24
CA ALA A 148 -34.23 -35.51 18.39
C ALA A 148 -33.12 -35.02 19.33
N GLN A 149 -32.81 -35.76 20.41
CA GLN A 149 -31.70 -35.47 21.33
C GLN A 149 -30.35 -35.55 20.63
N ILE A 150 -30.12 -36.60 19.83
CA ILE A 150 -28.90 -36.74 19.02
C ILE A 150 -28.76 -35.56 18.04
N ARG A 151 -29.85 -35.16 17.38
CA ARG A 151 -29.85 -34.03 16.46
C ARG A 151 -29.59 -32.70 17.16
N ALA A 152 -30.21 -32.46 18.31
CA ALA A 152 -29.99 -31.27 19.13
C ALA A 152 -28.54 -31.16 19.60
N LYS A 153 -27.97 -32.28 20.07
CA LYS A 153 -26.55 -32.34 20.46
C LYS A 153 -25.62 -32.05 19.27
N SER A 154 -25.84 -32.70 18.13
CA SER A 154 -25.04 -32.46 16.93
C SER A 154 -25.14 -31.01 16.44
N ALA A 155 -26.32 -30.39 16.52
CA ALA A 155 -26.51 -29.00 16.13
C ALA A 155 -25.81 -28.03 17.10
N LYS A 156 -25.82 -28.33 18.40
CA LYS A 156 -25.07 -27.58 19.43
C LYS A 156 -23.56 -27.66 19.19
N ASP A 157 -23.02 -28.86 18.95
CA ASP A 157 -21.59 -29.05 18.68
C ASP A 157 -21.15 -28.28 17.42
N LEU A 158 -22.00 -28.25 16.38
CA LEU A 158 -21.76 -27.47 15.17
C LEU A 158 -21.76 -25.95 15.46
N PHE A 159 -22.73 -25.48 16.24
CA PHE A 159 -22.81 -24.08 16.65
C PHE A 159 -21.59 -23.65 17.44
N GLU A 160 -21.15 -24.43 18.44
CA GLU A 160 -19.99 -24.11 19.26
C GLU A 160 -18.71 -24.00 18.42
N ARG A 161 -18.52 -24.89 17.45
CA ARG A 161 -17.40 -24.84 16.50
C ARG A 161 -17.44 -23.58 15.63
N ASN A 162 -18.60 -23.27 15.05
CA ASN A 162 -18.75 -22.11 14.18
C ASN A 162 -18.63 -20.79 14.97
N ALA A 163 -19.17 -20.75 16.19
CA ALA A 163 -19.04 -19.61 17.09
C ALA A 163 -17.59 -19.39 17.54
N ALA A 164 -16.84 -20.47 17.82
CA ALA A 164 -15.41 -20.38 18.09
C ALA A 164 -14.65 -19.85 16.87
N HIS A 165 -14.95 -20.36 15.68
CA HIS A 165 -14.34 -19.88 14.44
C HIS A 165 -14.65 -18.39 14.19
N ALA A 166 -15.90 -17.95 14.39
CA ALA A 166 -16.31 -16.55 14.29
C ALA A 166 -15.55 -15.64 15.28
N LYS A 167 -15.40 -16.08 16.53
CA LYS A 167 -14.60 -15.37 17.54
C LYS A 167 -13.14 -15.24 17.10
N THR A 168 -12.52 -16.31 16.59
CA THR A 168 -11.13 -16.26 16.13
C THR A 168 -10.95 -15.38 14.89
N ALA A 169 -11.88 -15.42 13.92
CA ALA A 169 -11.83 -14.57 12.74
C ALA A 169 -11.98 -13.08 13.11
N THR A 170 -12.87 -12.77 14.07
CA THR A 170 -13.05 -11.41 14.58
C THR A 170 -11.83 -10.93 15.37
N ALA A 171 -11.22 -11.79 16.19
CA ALA A 171 -10.00 -11.47 16.92
C ALA A 171 -8.81 -11.23 15.98
N GLY A 172 -8.64 -12.09 14.97
CA GLY A 172 -7.61 -11.93 13.94
C GLY A 172 -7.78 -10.64 13.14
N ARG A 173 -9.03 -10.28 12.78
CA ARG A 173 -9.35 -8.98 12.16
C ARG A 173 -8.93 -7.80 13.06
N LYS A 174 -9.24 -7.85 14.36
CA LYS A 174 -8.90 -6.76 15.30
C LYS A 174 -7.39 -6.56 15.44
N LEU A 175 -6.63 -7.63 15.61
CA LEU A 175 -5.16 -7.58 15.68
C LEU A 175 -4.56 -7.01 14.40
N TRP A 176 -5.10 -7.42 13.24
CA TRP A 176 -4.65 -6.91 11.95
C TRP A 176 -4.96 -5.43 11.74
N LEU A 177 -6.09 -4.96 12.24
CA LEU A 177 -6.46 -3.54 12.18
C LEU A 177 -5.71 -2.67 13.21
N SER A 178 -5.34 -3.21 14.37
CA SER A 178 -4.62 -2.45 15.40
C SER A 178 -3.13 -2.28 15.09
N GLY A 179 -2.56 -3.13 14.23
CA GLY A 179 -1.15 -3.05 13.85
C GLY A 179 -0.19 -3.56 14.94
N ASP A 180 -0.71 -4.24 15.96
CA ASP A 180 0.06 -4.84 17.06
C ASP A 180 0.59 -6.23 16.66
N TYR A 181 1.50 -6.28 15.68
CA TYR A 181 2.25 -7.48 15.30
C TYR A 181 3.73 -7.37 15.66
#